data_AF-A0A0V0ZRG3-F1
#
_entry.id   AF-A0A0V0ZRG3-F1
#
_cell.length_a   1.000
_cell.length_b   1.000
_cell.length_c   1.000
_cell.angle_alpha   90.00
_cell.angle_beta   90.00
_cell.angle_gamma   90.00
#
_symmetry.space_group_name_H-M   'P 1'
#
loop_
_entity.id
_entity.type
_entity.pdbx_description
1 polymer ?
#
loop_
_entity_poly.entity_id
_entity_poly.type
_entity_poly.pdbx_seq_one_letter_code
_entity_poly.pdbx_strand_id
1 'polypeptide(L)'
;MAENLHLVLNERGNYNLVHEGRVYNLKRTNMEDKQWVCRRVKKGCRGSIHTNLDVDAILDCNPHADDCIPDNDILYKMEKKTVLKRRAAEEM
;
A
#
# COMPACT_ATOMS: atom_id res chain seq x y z
N MET A 1 -18.10 -1.99 3.17
CA MET A 1 -17.52 -0.80 2.53
C MET A 1 -16.01 -0.96 2.58
N ALA A 2 -15.28 -0.61 1.51
CA ALA A 2 -13.83 -0.74 1.39
C ALA A 2 -13.10 0.34 2.22
N GLU A 3 -13.47 0.46 3.48
CA GLU A 3 -12.98 1.50 4.37
C GLU A 3 -11.52 1.15 4.70
N ASN A 4 -10.58 1.97 4.22
CA ASN A 4 -9.12 1.96 4.50
C ASN A 4 -8.19 1.38 3.41
N LEU A 5 -8.57 1.41 2.12
CA LEU A 5 -7.56 1.36 1.04
C LEU A 5 -6.99 2.77 0.80
N HIS A 6 -5.66 2.93 0.94
CA HIS A 6 -4.99 4.19 0.66
C HIS A 6 -3.72 3.97 -0.16
N LEU A 7 -3.56 4.72 -1.25
CA LEU A 7 -2.35 4.71 -2.07
C LEU A 7 -1.38 5.79 -1.60
N VAL A 8 -0.14 5.40 -1.31
CA VAL A 8 0.93 6.31 -0.91
C VAL A 8 2.10 6.23 -1.90
N LEU A 9 2.66 7.39 -2.24
CA LEU A 9 3.87 7.48 -3.07
C LEU A 9 5.10 7.10 -2.24
N ASN A 10 5.88 6.17 -2.76
CA ASN A 10 7.13 5.78 -2.14
C ASN A 10 8.34 6.57 -2.67
N GLU A 11 9.50 6.31 -2.08
CA GLU A 11 10.73 7.03 -2.41
C GLU A 11 11.25 6.76 -3.81
N ARG A 12 10.80 5.66 -4.45
CA ARG A 12 11.15 5.30 -5.82
C ARG A 12 10.16 5.87 -6.85
N GLY A 13 9.19 6.68 -6.41
CA GLY A 13 8.16 7.25 -7.28
C GLY A 13 7.04 6.28 -7.65
N ASN A 14 7.00 5.08 -7.05
CA ASN A 14 5.94 4.10 -7.27
C ASN A 14 4.87 4.21 -6.18
N TYR A 15 3.67 3.71 -6.45
CA TYR A 15 2.61 3.62 -5.46
C TYR A 15 2.70 2.34 -4.63
N ASN A 16 2.49 2.50 -3.32
CA ASN A 16 2.25 1.43 -2.38
C ASN A 16 0.80 1.48 -1.91
N LEU A 17 0.19 0.31 -1.72
CA LEU A 17 -1.11 0.19 -1.09
C LEU A 17 -0.92 0.11 0.43
N VAL A 18 -1.76 0.82 1.16
CA VAL A 18 -1.87 0.79 2.61
C VAL A 18 -3.26 0.26 2.95
N HIS A 19 -3.29 -0.77 3.79
CA HIS A 19 -4.51 -1.37 4.33
C HIS A 19 -4.21 -1.88 5.74
N GLU A 20 -5.06 -1.58 6.72
CA GLU A 20 -4.86 -1.93 8.14
C GLU A 20 -3.48 -1.54 8.70
N GLY A 21 -2.96 -0.38 8.29
CA GLY A 21 -1.63 0.10 8.72
C GLY A 21 -0.45 -0.72 8.16
N ARG A 22 -0.68 -1.67 7.25
CA ARG A 22 0.37 -2.45 6.58
C ARG A 22 0.60 -1.95 5.17
N VAL A 23 1.86 -2.00 4.74
CA VAL A 23 2.27 -1.56 3.40
C VAL A 23 2.37 -2.77 2.47
N TYR A 24 1.76 -2.66 1.29
CA TYR A 24 1.81 -3.64 0.21
C TYR A 24 2.45 -3.04 -1.03
N ASN A 25 3.28 -3.83 -1.71
CA ASN A 25 3.91 -3.46 -2.96
C ASN A 25 3.10 -4.02 -4.11
N LEU A 26 2.90 -3.21 -5.15
CA LEU A 26 2.33 -3.69 -6.40
C LEU A 26 3.24 -4.78 -6.97
N LYS A 27 2.68 -5.97 -7.18
CA LYS A 27 3.40 -7.12 -7.74
C LYS A 27 3.02 -7.34 -9.19
N ARG A 28 1.74 -7.25 -9.52
CA ARG A 28 1.21 -7.39 -10.87
C ARG A 28 0.02 -6.47 -11.10
N THR A 29 -0.14 -6.03 -12.35
CA THR A 29 -1.38 -5.44 -12.88
C THR A 29 -1.81 -6.35 -14.02
N ASN A 30 -2.96 -6.97 -13.89
CA ASN A 30 -3.58 -7.76 -14.96
C ASN A 30 -4.59 -6.88 -15.71
N MET A 31 -5.42 -7.49 -16.57
CA MET A 31 -6.43 -6.76 -17.34
C MET A 31 -7.53 -6.17 -16.47
N GLU A 32 -7.90 -6.81 -15.36
CA GLU A 32 -9.07 -6.42 -14.55
C GLU A 32 -8.72 -6.12 -13.09
N ASP A 33 -7.55 -6.58 -12.61
CA ASP A 33 -7.16 -6.51 -11.21
C ASP A 33 -5.69 -6.13 -11.01
N LYS A 34 -5.36 -5.75 -9.78
CA LYS A 34 -4.01 -5.50 -9.29
C LYS A 34 -3.73 -6.39 -8.11
N GLN A 35 -2.57 -7.05 -8.15
CA GLN A 35 -2.06 -7.85 -7.04
C GLN A 35 -1.05 -7.05 -6.22
N TRP A 36 -1.30 -6.97 -4.92
CA TRP A 36 -0.48 -6.30 -3.93
C TRP A 36 0.04 -7.31 -2.91
N VAL A 37 1.34 -7.28 -2.64
CA VAL A 37 1.97 -8.23 -1.69
C VAL A 37 2.54 -7.48 -0.50
N CYS A 38 2.35 -8.01 0.70
CA CYS A 38 2.84 -7.40 1.93
C CYS A 38 4.34 -7.12 1.81
N ARG A 39 4.79 -5.94 2.25
CA ARG A 39 6.20 -5.56 2.24
C ARG A 39 7.08 -6.50 3.06
N ARG A 40 6.47 -7.21 4.02
CA ARG A 40 7.14 -8.12 4.96
C ARG A 40 7.24 -9.55 4.46
N VAL A 41 7.10 -9.80 3.15
CA VAL A 41 7.33 -11.13 2.54
C VAL A 41 8.69 -11.73 2.94
N LYS A 42 9.75 -10.91 3.00
CA LYS A 42 11.08 -11.37 3.47
C LYS A 42 11.14 -11.73 4.95
N LYS A 43 10.16 -11.31 5.75
CA LYS A 43 9.99 -11.68 7.17
C LYS A 43 8.97 -12.81 7.36
N GLY A 44 8.59 -13.52 6.29
CA GLY A 44 7.67 -14.67 6.37
C GLY A 44 6.19 -14.34 6.12
N CYS A 45 5.81 -13.07 6.05
CA CYS A 45 4.40 -12.71 5.82
C CYS A 45 3.97 -12.99 4.37
N ARG A 46 2.90 -13.77 4.18
CA ARG A 46 2.34 -14.08 2.85
C ARG A 46 1.08 -13.27 2.49
N GLY A 47 0.69 -12.34 3.35
CA GLY A 47 -0.49 -11.50 3.12
C GLY A 47 -0.44 -10.77 1.77
N SER A 48 -1.54 -10.83 1.05
CA SER A 48 -1.72 -10.19 -0.26
C SER A 48 -3.13 -9.67 -0.41
N ILE A 49 -3.31 -8.66 -1.25
CA ILE A 49 -4.60 -8.10 -1.59
C ILE A 49 -4.71 -8.07 -3.11
N HIS A 50 -5.82 -8.54 -3.66
CA HIS A 50 -6.22 -8.29 -5.03
C HIS A 50 -7.27 -7.18 -5.01
N THR A 51 -7.03 -6.11 -5.77
CA THR A 51 -7.99 -5.02 -5.96
C THR A 51 -8.41 -4.94 -7.41
N ASN A 52 -9.49 -4.24 -7.71
CA ASN A 52 -9.74 -3.79 -9.08
C ASN A 52 -8.62 -2.80 -9.54
N LEU A 53 -8.67 -2.41 -10.82
CA LEU A 53 -7.68 -1.50 -11.42
C LEU A 53 -7.59 -0.14 -10.70
N ASP A 54 -8.73 0.41 -10.30
CA ASP A 54 -8.82 1.73 -9.64
C ASP A 54 -8.50 1.69 -8.14
N VAL A 55 -8.30 0.48 -7.58
CA VAL A 55 -7.92 0.26 -6.18
C VAL A 55 -8.96 0.83 -5.20
N ASP A 56 -10.24 0.78 -5.57
CA ASP A 56 -11.36 1.22 -4.72
C ASP A 56 -12.11 0.04 -4.08
N ALA A 57 -11.86 -1.18 -4.56
CA ALA A 57 -12.49 -2.41 -4.08
C ALA A 57 -11.47 -3.53 -3.89
N ILE A 58 -11.59 -4.26 -2.78
CA ILE A 58 -10.88 -5.53 -2.55
C ILE A 58 -11.69 -6.65 -3.20
N LEU A 59 -11.05 -7.38 -4.11
CA LEU A 59 -11.62 -8.55 -4.78
C LEU A 59 -11.31 -9.84 -4.01
N ASP A 60 -10.11 -9.93 -3.44
CA ASP A 60 -9.62 -11.09 -2.70
C ASP A 60 -8.47 -10.68 -1.75
N CYS A 61 -8.29 -11.42 -0.66
CA CYS A 61 -7.16 -11.20 0.24
C CYS A 61 -6.64 -12.50 0.87
N ASN A 62 -5.32 -12.61 0.96
CA ASN A 62 -4.66 -13.67 1.73
C ASN A 62 -4.28 -13.14 3.12
N PRO A 63 -4.44 -13.97 4.17
CA PRO A 63 -4.14 -13.56 5.53
C PRO A 63 -2.65 -13.30 5.74
N HIS A 64 -2.36 -12.51 6.77
CA HIS A 64 -1.01 -12.28 7.24
C HIS A 64 -0.49 -13.43 8.09
N ALA A 65 0.83 -13.46 8.30
CA ALA A 65 1.41 -14.22 9.41
C ALA A 65 1.03 -13.55 10.74
N ASP A 66 0.90 -14.34 11.81
CA ASP A 66 0.46 -13.88 13.13
C ASP A 66 1.36 -12.76 13.70
N ASP A 67 2.65 -12.80 13.37
CA ASP A 67 3.67 -11.84 13.80
C ASP A 67 3.81 -10.61 12.86
N CYS A 68 2.95 -10.50 11.85
CA CYS A 68 3.00 -9.39 10.90
C CYS A 68 2.40 -8.10 11.48
N ILE A 69 3.21 -7.38 12.26
CA ILE A 69 2.80 -6.09 12.85
C ILE A 69 2.67 -4.98 11.78
N PRO A 70 1.84 -3.94 12.02
CA PRO A 70 1.72 -2.76 11.16
C PRO A 70 3.03 -2.01 10.90
N ASP A 71 3.06 -1.20 9.83
CA ASP A 71 4.20 -0.44 9.29
C ASP A 71 4.11 1.06 9.64
N ASN A 72 3.65 1.41 10.84
CA ASN A 72 3.35 2.78 11.27
C ASN A 72 4.50 3.78 11.03
N ASP A 73 5.75 3.44 11.36
CA ASP A 73 6.92 4.30 11.13
C ASP A 73 7.14 4.63 9.65
N ILE A 74 6.89 3.64 8.80
CA ILE A 74 7.07 3.78 7.35
C ILE A 74 5.96 4.64 6.79
N LEU A 75 4.72 4.39 7.22
CA LEU A 75 3.55 5.17 6.82
C LEU A 75 3.76 6.65 7.17
N TYR A 76 4.12 6.94 8.44
CA TYR A 76 4.42 8.29 8.89
C TYR A 76 5.47 9.01 8.02
N LYS A 77 6.55 8.31 7.66
CA LYS A 77 7.60 8.86 6.79
C LYS A 77 7.08 9.16 5.37
N MET A 78 6.29 8.26 4.78
CA MET A 78 5.76 8.44 3.43
C MET A 78 4.71 9.55 3.37
N GLU A 79 3.80 9.61 4.34
CA GLU A 79 2.77 10.65 4.42
C GLU A 79 3.38 12.03 4.63
N LYS A 80 4.32 12.17 5.57
CA LYS A 80 5.04 13.43 5.81
C LYS A 80 5.72 13.94 4.54
N LYS A 81 6.38 13.05 3.80
CA LYS A 81 7.04 13.40 2.53
C LYS A 81 6.04 13.80 1.45
N THR A 82 4.91 13.11 1.37
CA THR A 82 3.81 13.45 0.44
C THR A 82 3.25 14.84 0.74
N VAL A 83 3.03 15.18 2.00
CA VAL A 83 2.57 16.53 2.42
C VAL A 83 3.59 17.60 2.03
N LEU A 84 4.88 17.37 2.29
CA LEU A 84 5.93 18.33 1.93
C LEU A 84 6.01 18.57 0.41
N LYS A 85 5.88 17.51 -0.39
CA LYS A 85 5.84 17.63 -1.86
C LYS A 85 4.64 18.41 -2.36
N ARG A 86 3.46 18.19 -1.78
CA ARG A 86 2.24 18.95 -2.14
C ARG A 86 2.42 20.44 -1.89
N ARG A 87 2.88 20.80 -0.68
CA ARG A 87 3.18 22.21 -0.34
C ARG A 87 4.18 22.83 -1.30
N ALA A 88 5.25 22.12 -1.65
CA ALA A 88 6.24 22.62 -2.60
C ALA A 88 5.67 22.84 -4.02
N ALA A 89 4.67 22.07 -4.43
CA ALA A 89 4.01 22.24 -5.73
C ALA A 89 2.97 23.37 -5.74
N GLU A 90 2.42 23.73 -4.57
CA GLU A 90 1.47 24.83 -4.42
C GLU A 90 2.16 26.21 -4.36
N GLU A 91 3.45 26.24 -4.01
CA GLU A 91 4.27 27.46 -3.94
C GLU A 91 4.98 27.81 -5.28
N MET A 92 4.72 27.05 -6.36
CA MET A 92 5.22 27.28 -7.72
C MET A 92 4.10 27.72 -8.65
#